data_AF-A0AAD2X877-F1
#
_entry.id   AF-A0AAD2X877-F1
#
_cell.length_a   1.000
_cell.length_b   1.000
_cell.length_c   1.000
_cell.angle_alpha   90.00
_cell.angle_beta   90.00
_cell.angle_gamma   90.00
#
_symmetry.space_group_name_H-M   'P 1'
#
loop_
_entity.id
_entity.type
_entity.pdbx_description
1 polymer ?
#
loop_
_entity_poly.entity_id
_entity_poly.type
_entity_poly.pdbx_seq_one_letter_code
_entity_poly.pdbx_strand_id
1 'polypeptide(L)'
;MFPLKIIYEGYDYEETDSILHISKSDWIYTKFNDSIIDGQKIMLKVDTMTHTVILKGYDSGIYIKYLFKTDKHSWILFQIDDYSN
;
A
#
# COMPACT_ATOMS: atom_id res chain seq x y z
N MET A 1 -13.13 4.04 2.65
CA MET A 1 -13.97 3.53 3.74
C MET A 1 -13.07 3.38 4.95
N PHE A 2 -13.54 3.71 6.15
CA PHE A 2 -12.76 3.55 7.38
C PHE A 2 -13.53 2.65 8.37
N PRO A 3 -12.83 1.90 9.24
CA PRO A 3 -11.37 1.81 9.34
C PRO A 3 -10.72 1.15 8.13
N LEU A 4 -9.51 1.58 7.76
CA LEU A 4 -8.74 1.00 6.66
C LEU A 4 -7.84 -0.09 7.23
N LYS A 5 -7.88 -1.27 6.61
CA LYS A 5 -7.03 -2.40 6.99
C LYS A 5 -5.65 -2.26 6.37
N ILE A 6 -4.61 -2.43 7.19
CA ILE A 6 -3.22 -2.54 6.76
C ILE A 6 -2.69 -3.88 7.23
N ILE A 7 -2.09 -4.65 6.33
CA ILE A 7 -1.36 -5.87 6.63
C ILE A 7 0.12 -5.57 6.46
N TYR A 8 0.92 -5.82 7.50
CA TYR A 8 2.37 -5.85 7.41
C TYR A 8 2.79 -7.31 7.35
N GLU A 9 3.38 -7.73 6.24
CA GLU A 9 3.93 -9.08 6.09
C GLU A 9 5.39 -9.05 6.53
N GLY A 10 5.68 -9.68 7.67
CA GLY A 10 7.02 -9.80 8.21
C GLY A 10 7.88 -10.71 7.33
N TYR A 11 9.14 -10.33 7.10
CA TYR A 11 10.00 -11.04 6.14
C TYR A 11 10.75 -12.25 6.74
N ASP A 12 10.72 -12.42 8.06
CA ASP A 12 11.47 -13.47 8.75
C ASP A 12 10.59 -14.63 9.23
N TYR A 13 11.18 -15.83 9.25
CA TYR A 13 10.58 -17.10 9.67
C TYR A 13 9.97 -17.09 11.09
N GLU A 14 10.14 -16.01 11.85
CA GLU A 14 9.63 -15.78 13.20
C GLU A 14 8.74 -14.53 13.35
N GLU A 15 8.64 -13.67 12.32
CA GLU A 15 7.80 -12.47 12.40
C GLU A 15 6.36 -12.77 12.01
N THR A 16 5.43 -12.31 12.85
CA THR A 16 4.00 -12.55 12.67
C THR A 16 3.41 -11.44 11.81
N ASP A 17 2.71 -11.83 10.75
CA ASP A 17 1.86 -10.91 9.98
C ASP A 17 1.04 -10.05 10.94
N SER A 18 1.20 -8.74 10.82
CA SER A 18 0.56 -7.79 11.72
C SER A 18 -0.57 -7.08 10.99
N ILE A 19 -1.79 -7.18 11.55
CA ILE A 19 -2.96 -6.52 11.00
C ILE A 19 -3.28 -5.28 11.82
N LEU A 20 -3.19 -4.12 11.20
CA LEU A 20 -3.59 -2.83 11.77
C LEU A 20 -4.89 -2.35 11.13
N HIS A 21 -5.70 -1.67 11.93
CA HIS A 21 -6.87 -0.94 11.44
C HIS A 21 -6.69 0.53 11.77
N ILE A 22 -6.53 1.36 10.74
CA ILE A 22 -6.33 2.80 10.93
C ILE A 22 -7.63 3.56 10.71
N SER A 23 -7.82 4.62 11.47
CA SER A 23 -8.93 5.54 11.28
C SER A 23 -8.59 6.61 10.24
N LYS A 24 -9.56 7.49 9.95
CA LYS A 24 -9.34 8.60 9.02
C LYS A 24 -8.31 9.61 9.53
N SER A 25 -8.24 9.84 10.83
CA SER A 25 -7.28 10.79 11.43
C SER A 25 -5.84 10.28 11.37
N ASP A 26 -5.65 8.97 11.29
CA ASP A 26 -4.34 8.34 11.21
C ASP A 26 -3.80 8.29 9.77
N TRP A 27 -4.65 8.59 8.79
CA TRP A 27 -4.28 8.57 7.37
C TRP A 27 -3.41 9.77 7.02
N ILE A 28 -2.14 9.52 6.68
CA ILE A 28 -1.24 10.51 6.12
C ILE A 28 -1.38 10.48 4.60
N TYR A 29 -1.65 11.64 4.00
CA TYR A 29 -1.77 11.75 2.56
C TYR A 29 -0.40 11.57 1.87
N THR A 30 -0.24 10.45 1.16
CA THR A 30 0.93 10.20 0.31
C THR A 30 0.63 10.62 -1.13
N LYS A 31 1.47 11.50 -1.69
CA LYS A 31 1.45 11.79 -3.13
C LYS A 31 2.16 10.67 -3.87
N PHE A 32 1.39 9.81 -4.53
CA PHE A 32 1.94 8.71 -5.33
C PHE A 32 2.71 9.18 -6.58
N ASN A 33 2.43 10.40 -7.08
CA ASN A 33 3.10 10.92 -8.28
C ASN A 33 4.56 11.33 -8.09
N ASP A 34 5.07 11.33 -6.85
CA ASP A 34 6.47 11.62 -6.63
C ASP A 34 7.29 10.40 -7.06
N SER A 35 8.28 10.60 -7.94
CA SER A 35 9.18 9.52 -8.35
C SER A 35 10.15 9.10 -7.22
N ILE A 36 10.01 9.73 -6.05
CA ILE A 36 10.87 9.58 -4.88
C ILE A 36 10.01 9.64 -3.61
N ILE A 37 10.12 8.64 -2.73
CA ILE A 37 9.57 8.65 -1.37
C ILE A 37 10.74 8.41 -0.41
N ASP A 38 10.87 9.23 0.63
CA ASP A 38 11.94 9.16 1.63
C ASP A 38 13.36 9.09 1.03
N GLY A 39 13.58 9.82 -0.06
CA GLY A 39 14.85 9.82 -0.80
C GLY A 39 15.08 8.60 -1.69
N GLN A 40 14.18 7.62 -1.68
CA GLN A 40 14.25 6.41 -2.49
C GLN A 40 13.47 6.57 -3.77
N LYS A 41 14.10 6.23 -4.90
CA LYS A 41 13.41 6.21 -6.20
C LYS A 41 12.38 5.08 -6.20
N ILE A 42 11.16 5.42 -6.58
CA ILE A 42 10.04 4.48 -6.64
C ILE A 42 9.44 4.37 -8.03
N MET A 43 8.76 3.26 -8.25
CA MET A 43 7.95 2.97 -9.42
C MET A 43 6.53 2.66 -8.97
N LEU A 44 5.56 3.20 -9.70
CA LEU A 44 4.16 2.80 -9.61
C LEU A 44 3.79 1.88 -10.76
N LYS A 45 3.08 0.81 -10.43
CA LYS A 45 2.43 -0.06 -11.41
C LYS A 45 0.95 -0.19 -11.07
N VAL A 46 0.08 0.06 -12.03
CA VAL A 46 -1.36 -0.17 -11.90
C VAL A 46 -1.69 -1.50 -12.56
N ASP A 47 -2.26 -2.43 -11.79
CA ASP A 47 -2.87 -3.65 -12.30
C ASP A 47 -4.40 -3.47 -12.31
N THR A 48 -4.94 -3.30 -13.51
CA THR A 48 -6.37 -3.07 -13.72
C THR A 48 -7.20 -4.34 -13.59
N MET A 49 -6.60 -5.53 -13.73
CA MET A 49 -7.33 -6.81 -13.57
C MET A 49 -7.61 -7.09 -12.10
N THR A 50 -6.64 -6.79 -11.24
CA THR A 50 -6.73 -7.00 -9.79
C THR A 50 -7.10 -5.73 -9.03
N HIS A 51 -7.37 -4.62 -9.73
CA HIS A 51 -7.68 -3.32 -9.14
C HIS A 51 -6.65 -2.88 -8.08
N THR A 52 -5.37 -3.14 -8.36
CA THR A 52 -4.27 -2.96 -7.41
C THR A 52 -3.27 -1.93 -7.93
N VAL A 53 -2.85 -1.01 -7.05
CA VAL A 53 -1.70 -0.13 -7.31
C VAL A 53 -0.52 -0.65 -6.52
N ILE A 54 0.59 -0.89 -7.18
CA ILE A 54 1.82 -1.41 -6.60
C ILE A 54 2.84 -0.29 -6.58
N LEU A 55 3.36 -0.01 -5.39
CA LEU A 55 4.48 0.87 -5.13
C LEU A 55 5.72 0.02 -4.89
N LYS A 56 6.76 0.21 -5.69
CA LYS A 56 8.01 -0.54 -5.57
C LYS A 56 9.21 0.39 -5.60
N GLY A 57 10.11 0.25 -4.65
CA GLY A 57 11.42 0.89 -4.70
C GLY A 57 12.35 0.25 -5.73
N TYR A 58 13.17 1.06 -6.42
CA TYR A 58 14.16 0.54 -7.36
C TYR A 58 15.30 -0.18 -6.64
N ASP A 59 15.87 0.48 -5.63
CA ASP A 59 17.06 0.05 -4.89
C ASP A 59 16.79 0.06 -3.37
N SER A 60 15.53 -0.10 -2.97
CA SER A 60 15.09 -0.12 -1.57
C SER A 60 14.17 -1.31 -1.29
N GLY A 61 14.01 -1.65 -0.01
CA GLY A 61 13.08 -2.68 0.45
C GLY A 61 11.60 -2.38 0.20
N ILE A 62 11.24 -1.16 -0.20
CA ILE A 62 9.84 -0.72 -0.38
C ILE A 62 9.07 -1.61 -1.37
N TYR A 63 8.02 -2.25 -0.88
CA TYR A 63 7.04 -2.97 -1.70
C TYR A 63 5.66 -2.92 -1.04
N ILE A 64 4.78 -2.05 -1.55
CA ILE A 64 3.44 -1.82 -0.97
C ILE A 64 2.38 -2.02 -2.06
N LYS A 65 1.30 -2.72 -1.71
CA LYS A 65 0.11 -2.87 -2.56
C LYS A 65 -1.06 -2.12 -1.96
N TYR A 66 -1.71 -1.30 -2.79
CA TYR A 66 -2.95 -0.62 -2.48
C TYR A 66 -4.08 -1.31 -3.23
N LEU A 67 -4.99 -1.95 -2.50
CA LEU A 67 -6.06 -2.75 -3.07
C LEU A 67 -7.36 -1.95 -3.12
N PHE A 68 -7.93 -1.86 -4.31
CA PHE A 68 -9.16 -1.12 -4.54
C PHE A 68 -10.32 -2.04 -4.92
N LYS A 69 -11.53 -1.61 -4.55
CA LYS A 69 -12.78 -2.14 -5.10
C LYS A 69 -13.45 -1.05 -5.90
N THR A 70 -14.14 -1.44 -6.95
CA THR A 70 -14.95 -0.53 -7.77
C THR A 70 -16.40 -0.59 -7.30
N ASP A 71 -17.00 0.57 -6.99
CA ASP A 71 -18.45 0.69 -6.78
C ASP A 71 -19.02 1.70 -7.79
N LYS A 72 -19.71 1.17 -8.81
CA LYS A 72 -20.40 1.83 -9.93
C LYS A 72 -19.54 2.81 -10.76
N HIS A 73 -18.95 3.82 -10.15
CA HIS A 73 -18.07 4.81 -10.79
C HIS A 73 -16.91 5.29 -9.88
N SER A 74 -16.78 4.71 -8.68
CA SER A 74 -15.78 5.12 -7.69
C SER A 74 -14.80 4.00 -7.39
N TRP A 75 -13.55 4.37 -7.21
CA TRP A 75 -12.51 3.48 -6.69
C TRP A 75 -12.41 3.68 -5.18
N ILE A 76 -12.52 2.58 -4.43
CA ILE A 76 -12.51 2.59 -2.99
C ILE A 76 -11.30 1.79 -2.52
N LEU A 77 -10.31 2.48 -1.95
CA LEU A 77 -9.22 1.83 -1.22
C LEU A 77 -9.81 1.13 0.02
N PHE A 78 -9.58 -0.18 0.13
CA PHE A 78 -10.12 -0.98 1.24
C PHE A 78 -9.05 -1.75 2.02
N GLN A 79 -7.86 -1.95 1.46
CA GLN A 79 -6.74 -2.63 2.12
C GLN A 79 -5.41 -2.12 1.57
N ILE A 80 -4.40 -2.10 2.43
CA ILE A 80 -3.00 -1.93 2.08
C ILE A 80 -2.23 -3.14 2.58
N ASP A 81 -1.41 -3.72 1.72
CA ASP A 81 -0.49 -4.78 2.09
C ASP A 81 0.93 -4.24 1.94
N ASP A 82 1.65 -4.13 3.05
CA ASP A 82 3.01 -3.62 3.13
C ASP A 82 3.97 -4.80 3.35
N TYR A 83 4.84 -4.99 2.37
CA TYR A 83 5.87 -6.03 2.31
C TYR A 83 7.26 -5.40 2.31
N SER A 84 7.37 -4.16 2.78
CA SER A 84 8.63 -3.43 2.73
C SER A 84 9.63 -4.00 3.73
N ASN A 85 10.89 -4.13 3.30
CA ASN A 85 12.03 -4.51 4.15
C ASN A 85 12.71 -3.30 4.79
#